data_AF-A0A7Z8QUT7-F1
#
_entry.id   AF-A0A7Z8QUT7-F1
#
_cell.length_a   1.000
_cell.length_b   1.000
_cell.length_c   1.000
_cell.angle_alpha   90.00
_cell.angle_beta   90.00
_cell.angle_gamma   90.00
#
_symmetry.space_group_name_H-M   'P 1'
#
loop_
_entity.id
_entity.type
_entity.pdbx_description
1 polymer ?
#
loop_
_entity_poly.entity_id
_entity_poly.type
_entity_poly.pdbx_seq_one_letter_code
_entity_poly.pdbx_strand_id
1 'polypeptide(L)' 'MLSFKGTHFPKDVILYAVFFYVRYGVSYRDLEEIMEERGVEVDHATLNRWVIRYSPDIAVKAKSQK' A
#
# COMPACT_ATOMS: atom_id res chain seq x y z
N MET A 1 5.58 14.32 -6.12
CA MET A 1 5.49 13.24 -7.12
C MET A 1 5.69 11.92 -6.39
N LEU A 2 4.71 11.02 -6.38
CA LEU A 2 4.82 9.72 -5.72
C LEU A 2 6.05 8.97 -6.27
N SER A 3 7.09 8.82 -5.45
CA SER A 3 8.33 8.14 -5.83
C SER A 3 8.39 6.76 -5.20
N PHE A 4 8.45 5.74 -6.04
CA PHE A 4 8.66 4.33 -5.66
C PHE A 4 10.11 3.91 -5.90
N LYS A 5 11.03 4.87 -6.06
CA LYS A 5 12.44 4.56 -6.30
C LYS A 5 13.02 3.86 -5.06
N GLY A 6 13.71 2.74 -5.28
CA GLY A 6 14.36 1.96 -4.22
C GLY A 6 13.42 1.02 -3.45
N THR A 7 12.19 0.79 -3.92
CA THR A 7 11.34 -0.28 -3.36
C THR A 7 11.64 -1.60 -4.04
N HIS A 8 11.68 -2.69 -3.25
CA HIS A 8 11.83 -4.04 -3.78
C HIS A 8 10.58 -4.52 -4.53
N PHE A 9 9.42 -3.96 -4.20
CA PHE A 9 8.15 -4.34 -4.79
C PHE A 9 7.75 -3.39 -5.93
N PRO A 10 7.05 -3.91 -6.96
CA PRO A 10 6.44 -3.09 -8.00
C PRO A 10 5.48 -2.05 -7.44
N LYS A 11 5.39 -0.90 -8.11
CA LYS A 11 4.54 0.24 -7.68
C LYS A 11 3.07 -0.15 -7.52
N ASP A 12 2.59 -1.03 -8.38
CA ASP A 12 1.22 -1.52 -8.46
C ASP A 12 0.87 -2.42 -7.28
N VAL A 13 1.82 -3.26 -6.84
CA VAL A 13 1.67 -4.06 -5.61
C VAL A 13 1.54 -3.15 -4.38
N ILE A 14 2.40 -2.12 -4.28
CA ILE A 14 2.37 -1.17 -3.18
C ILE A 14 1.06 -0.37 -3.18
N LEU A 15 0.66 0.14 -4.35
CA LEU A 15 -0.58 0.89 -4.50
C LEU A 15 -1.81 0.03 -4.19
N TYR A 16 -1.80 -1.24 -4.60
CA TYR A 16 -2.87 -2.19 -4.29
C TYR A 16 -3.02 -2.37 -2.78
N ALA A 17 -1.92 -2.67 -2.07
CA ALA A 17 -1.93 -2.85 -0.62
C ALA A 17 -2.43 -1.59 0.12
N VAL A 18 -1.90 -0.41 -0.23
CA VAL A 18 -2.28 0.85 0.41
C VAL A 18 -3.74 1.20 0.13
N PHE A 19 -4.19 1.03 -1.12
CA PHE A 19 -5.59 1.27 -1.48
C PHE A 19 -6.52 0.32 -0.70
N PHE A 20 -6.18 -0.96 -0.66
CA PHE A 20 -7.00 -1.97 0.02
C PHE A 20 -7.13 -1.67 1.51
N TYR A 21 -6.02 -1.36 2.18
CA TYR A 21 -6.02 -0.96 3.59
C TYR A 21 -6.93 0.25 3.84
N VAL A 22 -6.75 1.34 3.07
CA VAL A 22 -7.53 2.57 3.25
C VAL A 22 -9.00 2.37 2.92
N ARG A 23 -9.33 1.49 1.96
CA ARG A 23 -10.70 1.28 1.48
C ARG A 23 -11.53 0.40 2.40
N TYR A 24 -10.92 -0.61 3.00
CA TYR A 24 -11.63 -1.66 3.74
C TYR A 24 -11.32 -1.68 5.24
N GLY A 25 -10.28 -0.98 5.72
CA GLY A 25 -9.98 -0.89 7.15
C GLY A 25 -9.57 -2.21 7.80
N VAL A 26 -8.97 -3.13 7.02
CA VAL A 26 -8.45 -4.42 7.51
C VAL A 26 -7.24 -4.23 8.42
N SER A 27 -6.95 -5.21 9.28
CA SER A 27 -5.70 -5.19 10.04
C SER A 27 -4.50 -5.44 9.11
N TYR A 28 -3.28 -5.08 9.54
CA TYR A 28 -2.09 -5.35 8.74
C TYR A 28 -1.77 -6.85 8.60
N ARG A 29 -2.24 -7.68 9.53
CA ARG A 29 -2.12 -9.15 9.48
C ARG A 29 -3.05 -9.73 8.44
N ASP A 30 -4.32 -9.30 8.44
CA ASP A 30 -5.27 -9.72 7.41
C ASP A 30 -4.81 -9.24 6.02
N LEU A 31 -4.22 -8.03 5.94
CA LEU A 31 -3.66 -7.54 4.69
C LEU A 31 -2.46 -8.37 4.22
N GLU A 32 -1.60 -8.81 5.13
CA GLU A 32 -0.49 -9.73 4.85
C GLU A 32 -1.02 -11.04 4.24
N GLU A 33 -2.03 -11.66 4.87
CA GLU A 33 -2.68 -12.88 4.36
C GLU A 33 -3.31 -12.66 2.97
N ILE A 34 -4.02 -11.55 2.76
CA ILE A 34 -4.63 -11.20 1.46
C ILE A 34 -3.59 -11.01 0.36
N MET A 35 -2.43 -10.45 0.71
CA MET A 35 -1.33 -10.28 -0.25
C MET A 35 -0.68 -11.64 -0.57
N GLU A 36 -0.54 -12.51 0.43
CA GLU A 36 -0.04 -13.88 0.25
C GLU A 36 -0.95 -14.71 -0.65
N GLU A 37 -2.28 -14.65 -0.46
CA GLU A 37 -3.27 -15.29 -1.35
C GLU A 37 -3.15 -14.82 -2.82
N ARG A 38 -2.60 -13.62 -3.03
CA ARG A 38 -2.35 -13.03 -4.35
C ARG A 38 -0.93 -13.32 -4.87
N GLY A 39 -0.17 -14.15 -4.18
CA GLY A 39 1.20 -14.53 -4.55
C GLY A 39 2.25 -13.48 -4.20
N VAL A 40 1.95 -12.56 -3.29
CA VAL A 40 2.89 -11.53 -2.81
C VAL A 40 3.22 -11.78 -1.35
N GLU A 41 4.37 -12.40 -1.10
CA GLU A 41 4.91 -12.57 0.24
C GLU A 41 5.47 -11.23 0.75
N VAL A 42 4.80 -10.62 1.72
CA VAL A 42 5.21 -9.34 2.30
C VAL A 42 4.78 -9.23 3.76
N ASP A 43 5.75 -8.95 4.63
CA ASP A 43 5.49 -8.83 6.07
C ASP A 43 4.59 -7.64 6.41
N HIS A 44 3.68 -7.82 7.38
CA HIS A 44 2.77 -6.79 7.90
C HIS A 44 3.47 -5.47 8.31
N ALA A 45 4.72 -5.50 8.81
CA ALA A 45 5.45 -4.28 9.13
C ALA A 45 5.88 -3.52 7.87
N THR A 46 6.15 -4.22 6.76
CA THR A 46 6.38 -3.60 5.45
C THR A 46 5.12 -2.93 4.93
N LEU A 47 3.97 -3.59 5.05
CA LEU A 47 2.67 -3.02 4.70
C LEU A 47 2.36 -1.75 5.50
N ASN A 48 2.60 -1.76 6.81
CA ASN A 48 2.48 -0.58 7.66
C ASN A 48 3.37 0.57 7.20
N ARG A 49 4.64 0.29 6.88
CA ARG A 49 5.56 1.31 6.34
C ARG A 49 5.05 1.91 5.02
N TRP A 50 4.46 1.10 4.14
CA TRP A 50 3.88 1.61 2.90
C TRP A 50 2.67 2.50 3.15
N VAL A 51 1.75 2.08 4.02
CA VAL A 51 0.56 2.88 4.36
C VAL A 51 0.97 4.22 4.95
N ILE A 52 1.87 4.24 5.93
CA ILE A 52 2.36 5.49 6.55
C ILE A 52 3.02 6.39 5.50
N ARG A 53 3.82 5.82 4.60
CA ARG A 53 4.59 6.58 3.61
C ARG A 53 3.72 7.13 2.47
N TYR A 54 2.85 6.31 1.89
CA TYR A 54 2.21 6.63 0.62
C TYR A 54 0.79 7.19 0.76
N SER A 55 0.07 6.89 1.84
CA SER A 55 -1.32 7.35 2.00
C SER A 55 -1.48 8.88 1.93
N PRO A 56 -0.62 9.69 2.57
CA PRO A 56 -0.75 11.15 2.50
C PRO A 56 -0.57 11.69 1.07
N ASP A 57 0.46 11.22 0.37
CA ASP A 57 0.76 11.66 -1.00
C ASP A 57 -0.32 11.22 -2.00
N ILE A 58 -0.87 10.01 -1.83
CA ILE A 58 -2.01 9.52 -2.62
C ILE A 58 -3.22 10.42 -2.38
N ALA A 59 -3.51 10.78 -1.13
CA ALA A 59 -4.63 11.65 -0.78
C ALA A 59 -4.49 13.05 -1.39
N VAL A 60 -3.29 13.65 -1.35
CA VAL A 60 -3.02 14.95 -1.98
C VAL A 60 -3.24 14.88 -3.49
N LYS A 61 -2.71 13.84 -4.15
CA LYS A 61 -2.87 13.66 -5.60
C LYS A 61 -4.33 13.41 -6.00
N ALA A 62 -5.07 12.63 -5.22
CA ALA A 62 -6.48 12.37 -5.47
C ALA A 62 -7.32 13.65 -5.32
N LYS A 63 -6.98 14.52 -4.36
CA LYS A 63 -7.65 15.83 -4.19
C LYS A 63 -7.35 16.80 -5.33
N SER A 64 -6.12 16.80 -5.86
CA SER A 64 -5.74 17.69 -6.98
C SER A 64 -6.26 17.22 -8.34
N GLN A 65 -6.83 16.01 -8.41
CA GLN A 65 -7.47 15.47 -9.61
C GLN A 65 -8.99 15.70 -9.63
N LYS A 66 -9.53 16.34 -8.58
CA LYS A 66 -10.89 16.89 -8.56
C LYS A 66 -10.86 18.33 -9.05
#